data_AF-A0A8S8YN57-F1
#
_entry.id   AF-A0A8S8YN57-F1
#
_cell.length_a   1.000
_cell.length_b   1.000
_cell.length_c   1.000
_cell.angle_alpha   90.00
_cell.angle_beta   90.00
_cell.angle_gamma   90.00
#
_symmetry.space_group_name_H-M   'P 1'
#
loop_
_entity.id
_entity.type
_entity.pdbx_description
1 polymer ?
#
loop_
_entity_poly.entity_id
_entity_poly.type
_entity_poly.pdbx_seq_one_letter_code
_entity_poly.pdbx_strand_id
1 'polypeptide(L)' 'MTTVVVALGGSLLRPEVEERHKWLEDMVGVVKNSVSSGVKLALVVGGGAPAREGIDLARPGNPRLISS' A
#
# COMPACT_ATOMS: atom_id res chain seq x y z
N MET A 1 -0.33 -26.58 8.57
CA MET A 1 -0.06 -25.56 7.53
C MET A 1 -0.90 -24.33 7.84
N THR A 2 -0.27 -23.25 8.30
CA THR A 2 -0.97 -22.05 8.77
C THR A 2 -1.15 -21.08 7.60
N THR A 3 -2.35 -20.50 7.48
CA THR A 3 -2.64 -19.44 6.51
C THR A 3 -2.80 -18.13 7.26
N VAL A 4 -2.12 -17.09 6.80
CA VAL A 4 -2.13 -15.75 7.40
C VAL A 4 -2.52 -14.73 6.33
N VAL A 5 -3.48 -13.88 6.66
CA VAL A 5 -3.87 -12.73 5.84
C VAL A 5 -3.44 -11.46 6.56
N VAL A 6 -2.63 -10.64 5.91
CA VAL A 6 -2.16 -9.37 6.44
C VAL A 6 -2.86 -8.24 5.70
N ALA A 7 -3.62 -7.42 6.44
CA ALA A 7 -4.23 -6.21 5.93
C ALA A 7 -3.29 -5.01 6.13
N LEU A 8 -2.80 -4.46 5.03
CA LEU A 8 -1.93 -3.28 4.99
C LEU A 8 -2.75 -2.05 4.57
N GLY A 9 -2.54 -0.93 5.26
CA GLY A 9 -3.03 0.36 4.77
C GLY A 9 -2.24 0.79 3.53
N GLY A 10 -2.91 1.12 2.43
CA GLY A 10 -2.23 1.55 1.20
C GLY A 10 -1.45 2.86 1.32
N SER A 11 -1.70 3.65 2.38
CA SER A 11 -0.87 4.80 2.73
C SER A 11 0.59 4.43 3.02
N LEU A 12 0.87 3.20 3.44
CA LEU A 12 2.24 2.72 3.71
C LEU A 12 3.05 2.52 2.41
N LEU A 13 2.39 2.38 1.26
CA LEU A 13 3.06 2.17 -0.03
C LEU A 13 3.33 3.45 -0.80
N ARG A 14 2.89 4.59 -0.25
CA ARG A 14 2.95 5.89 -0.90
C ARG A 14 4.40 6.37 -1.09
N PRO A 15 4.69 7.06 -2.20
CA PRO A 15 6.04 7.56 -2.47
C PRO A 15 6.50 8.62 -1.46
N GLU A 16 5.58 9.31 -0.79
CA GLU A 16 5.88 10.34 0.22
C GLU A 16 6.23 9.76 1.60
N VAL A 17 6.18 8.45 1.78
CA VAL A 17 6.58 7.79 3.03
C VAL A 17 8.09 7.92 3.21
N GLU A 18 8.51 8.48 4.33
CA GLU A 18 9.93 8.57 4.70
C GLU A 18 10.53 7.16 4.80
N GLU A 19 11.76 6.98 4.31
CA GLU A 19 12.46 5.68 4.30
C GLU A 19 11.66 4.54 3.62
N ARG A 20 10.76 4.86 2.67
CA ARG A 20 9.92 3.87 1.97
C ARG A 20 10.68 2.65 1.44
N HIS A 21 11.88 2.85 0.91
CA HIS A 21 12.69 1.77 0.36
C HIS A 21 13.06 0.76 1.46
N LYS A 22 13.56 1.24 2.60
CA LYS A 22 13.87 0.42 3.76
C LYS A 22 12.63 -0.29 4.31
N TRP A 23 11.50 0.42 4.38
CA TRP A 23 10.23 -0.19 4.79
C TRP A 23 9.81 -1.35 3.86
N LEU A 24 9.96 -1.18 2.55
CA LEU A 24 9.68 -2.24 1.58
C LEU A 24 10.64 -3.42 1.72
N GLU A 25 11.93 -3.16 1.92
CA GLU A 25 12.95 -4.19 2.16
C GLU A 25 12.63 -5.02 3.41
N ASP A 26 12.31 -4.36 4.52
CA ASP A 26 11.94 -4.99 5.79
C ASP A 26 10.68 -5.85 5.63
N MET A 27 9.65 -5.33 4.96
CA MET A 27 8.42 -6.08 4.66
C MET A 27 8.72 -7.34 3.84
N VAL A 28 9.57 -7.24 2.80
CA VAL A 28 9.99 -8.38 2.00
C VAL A 28 10.74 -9.40 2.86
N GLY A 29 11.56 -8.96 3.82
CA GLY A 29 12.20 -9.84 4.81
C GLY A 29 11.19 -10.65 5.62
N VAL A 30 10.16 -10.00 6.15
CA VAL A 30 9.07 -10.68 6.90
C VAL A 30 8.33 -11.70 6.03
N VAL A 31 8.01 -11.34 4.78
CA VAL A 31 7.36 -12.23 3.82
C VAL A 31 8.22 -13.45 3.55
N LYS A 32 9.52 -13.26 3.26
CA LYS A 32 10.47 -14.35 2.99
C LYS A 32 10.56 -15.31 4.17
N ASN A 33 10.68 -14.80 5.39
CA ASN A 33 10.77 -15.62 6.59
C ASN A 33 9.47 -16.42 6.84
N SER A 34 8.32 -15.78 6.62
CA SER A 34 7.00 -16.43 6.75
C SER A 34 6.83 -17.56 5.74
N VAL A 35 7.12 -17.31 4.45
CA VAL A 35 6.99 -18.33 3.41
C VAL A 35 8.00 -19.47 3.63
N SER A 36 9.23 -19.15 4.03
CA SER A 36 10.27 -20.16 4.32
C SER A 36 9.91 -21.06 5.50
N SER A 37 9.08 -20.59 6.44
CA SER A 37 8.56 -21.40 7.56
C SER A 37 7.31 -22.21 7.21
N GLY A 38 6.89 -22.22 5.94
CA GLY A 38 5.72 -22.98 5.47
C GLY A 38 4.38 -22.30 5.70
N VAL A 39 4.37 -20.99 6.04
CA VAL A 39 3.15 -20.19 6.13
C VAL A 39 2.66 -19.83 4.72
N LYS A 40 1.36 -20.04 4.48
CA LYS A 40 0.68 -19.44 3.32
C LYS A 40 0.28 -18.02 3.67
N LEU A 41 0.99 -17.04 3.10
CA LEU A 41 0.75 -15.62 3.37
C LEU A 41 -0.04 -14.97 2.23
N ALA A 42 -1.07 -14.19 2.57
CA ALA A 42 -1.76 -13.30 1.63
C ALA A 42 -1.68 -11.85 2.13
N LEU A 43 -1.40 -10.92 1.22
CA LEU A 43 -1.35 -9.49 1.50
C LEU A 43 -2.56 -8.81 0.88
N VAL A 44 -3.30 -8.05 1.69
CA VAL A 44 -4.42 -7.21 1.25
C VAL A 44 -4.04 -5.76 1.48
N VAL A 45 -4.01 -4.95 0.43
CA VAL A 45 -3.62 -3.53 0.51
C VAL A 45 -4.86 -2.65 0.33
N GLY A 46 -5.15 -1.82 1.33
CA GLY A 46 -6.31 -0.94 1.33
C GLY A 46 -6.15 0.26 0.40
N GLY A 47 -7.08 0.45 -0.54
CA GLY A 47 -7.07 1.55 -1.52
C GLY A 47 -7.62 2.90 -1.02
N GLY A 48 -7.84 3.08 0.28
CA GLY A 48 -8.54 4.28 0.79
C GLY A 48 -7.85 5.60 0.46
N ALA A 49 -6.53 5.66 0.57
CA ALA A 49 -5.77 6.87 0.23
C ALA A 49 -5.79 7.18 -1.28
N PRO A 50 -5.48 6.24 -2.21
CA PRO A 50 -5.57 6.52 -3.64
C PRO A 50 -7.02 6.79 -4.09
N ALA A 51 -8.01 6.17 -3.46
CA ALA A 51 -9.42 6.46 -3.73
C ALA A 51 -9.78 7.91 -3.36
N ARG A 52 -9.34 8.40 -2.20
CA ARG A 52 -9.58 9.80 -1.77
C ARG A 52 -8.92 10.80 -2.71
N GLU A 53 -7.69 10.52 -3.15
CA GLU A 53 -7.02 11.34 -4.16
C GLU A 53 -7.75 11.34 -5.49
N GLY A 54 -8.21 10.17 -5.95
CA GLY A 54 -9.02 10.09 -7.17
C GLY A 54 -10.30 10.90 -7.07
N ILE A 55 -10.98 10.85 -5.92
CA ILE A 55 -12.18 11.64 -5.63
C ILE A 55 -11.87 13.14 -5.65
N ASP A 56 -10.78 13.56 -5.00
CA ASP A 56 -10.39 14.98 -4.94
C ASP A 56 -9.94 15.51 -6.31
N LEU A 57 -9.26 14.68 -7.10
CA LEU A 57 -8.94 14.99 -8.50
C LEU A 57 -10.21 15.21 -9.31
N ALA A 58 -11.20 14.33 -9.19
CA ALA A 58 -12.47 14.41 -9.92
C ALA A 58 -13.42 15.51 -9.41
N ARG A 59 -13.10 16.20 -8.31
CA ARG A 59 -13.97 17.19 -7.69
C ARG A 59 -14.13 18.42 -8.61
N PRO A 60 -15.36 18.88 -8.87
CA PRO A 60 -15.59 20.12 -9.62
C PRO A 60 -14.87 21.31 -9.00
N GLY A 61 -14.17 22.09 -9.82
CA GLY A 61 -13.39 23.25 -9.37
C GLY A 61 -11.96 22.92 -8.89
N ASN A 62 -11.47 21.69 -9.09
CA ASN A 62 -10.07 21.39 -8.84
C ASN A 62 -9.17 22.14 -9.85
N PRO A 63 -8.28 23.06 -9.41
CA PRO A 63 -7.44 23.87 -10.29
C PRO A 63 -6.52 23.04 -11.20
N ARG A 64 -6.24 21.77 -10.85
CA ARG A 64 -5.44 20.86 -11.69
C ARG A 64 -6.18 20.29 -12.91
N LEU A 65 -7.51 20.39 -12.97
CA LEU A 65 -8.32 19.94 -14.11
C LEU A 65 -8.74 21.07 -15.06
N ILE A 66 -8.60 22.33 -14.65
CA ILE A 66 -9.06 23.50 -15.40
C ILE A 66 -7.93 24.15 -16.21
N SER A 67 -6.70 23.62 -16.13
CA SER A 67 -5.50 24.13 -16.78
C SER A 67 -4.98 23.27 -17.95
N SER A 68 -5.79 22.35 -18.46
CA SER A 68 -5.51 21.52 -19.65
C SER A 68 -6.43 21.89 -20.80
#